data_AF-A0A9E2R5W5-F1
#
_entry.id   AF-A0A9E2R5W5-F1
#
_cell.length_a   1.000
_cell.length_b   1.000
_cell.length_c   1.000
_cell.angle_alpha   90.00
_cell.angle_beta   90.00
_cell.angle_gamma   90.00
#
_symmetry.space_group_name_H-M   'P 1'
#
loop_
_entity.id
_entity.type
_entity.pdbx_description
1 polymer ?
#
loop_
_entity_poly.entity_id
_entity_poly.type
_entity_poly.pdbx_seq_one_letter_code
_entity_poly.pdbx_strand_id
1 'polypeptide(L)'
;FLSACATQPVVLRTVGPGPTTASAGFGQGLLVVYSDTDEIHLDQSSVFYIHSSYFIQTPTGHQVKWVKNHVSNMDVTPERVALPAGTYLVVARSEDYGRVRVPVVIEAGRTTEVHLADTWKPRQQVTDAAQLVRFPNGYLIGWAAPATSATEGNRSH
;
A
#
# COMPACT_ATOMS: atom_id res chain seq x y z
N PHE A 1 -2.09 36.96 13.45
CA PHE A 1 -1.60 36.11 12.35
C PHE A 1 -1.64 34.66 12.80
N LEU A 2 -2.52 33.84 12.23
CA LEU A 2 -2.54 32.39 12.50
C LEU A 2 -1.67 31.72 11.44
N SER A 3 -0.48 31.27 11.81
CA SER A 3 0.38 30.45 10.94
C SER A 3 -0.30 29.10 10.70
N ALA A 4 -0.71 28.85 9.47
CA ALA A 4 -1.01 27.50 9.01
C ALA A 4 0.31 26.72 8.94
N CYS A 5 0.55 25.82 9.89
CA CYS A 5 1.62 24.84 9.77
C CYS A 5 1.20 23.85 8.68
N ALA A 6 1.62 24.10 7.44
CA ALA A 6 1.41 23.15 6.35
C ALA A 6 2.39 21.99 6.56
N THR A 7 1.90 20.85 7.03
CA THR A 7 2.68 19.62 7.09
C THR A 7 3.10 19.25 5.67
N GLN A 8 4.39 19.07 5.42
CA GLN A 8 4.86 18.66 4.09
C GLN A 8 4.28 17.29 3.73
N PRO A 9 3.74 17.11 2.51
CA PRO A 9 3.24 15.83 2.08
C PRO A 9 4.39 14.83 2.01
N VAL A 10 4.19 13.65 2.60
CA VAL A 10 5.17 12.56 2.54
C VAL A 10 5.27 12.05 1.11
N VAL A 11 6.46 12.11 0.53
CA VAL A 11 6.76 11.54 -0.78
C VAL A 11 7.35 10.14 -0.58
N LEU A 12 6.66 9.12 -1.10
CA LEU A 12 7.04 7.72 -0.97
C LEU A 12 7.48 7.15 -2.32
N ARG A 13 8.44 6.23 -2.28
CA ARG A 13 8.76 5.40 -3.45
C ARG A 13 7.60 4.44 -3.74
N THR A 14 7.55 3.96 -4.97
CA THR A 14 6.53 3.02 -5.41
C THR A 14 6.68 1.68 -4.71
N VAL A 15 5.60 1.22 -4.06
CA VAL A 15 5.52 -0.11 -3.46
C VAL A 15 5.10 -1.12 -4.54
N GLY A 16 5.74 -2.27 -4.56
CA GLY A 16 5.46 -3.34 -5.51
C GLY A 16 5.27 -4.69 -4.84
N PRO A 17 5.01 -5.72 -5.66
CA PRO A 17 4.84 -7.07 -5.15
C PRO A 17 6.10 -7.58 -4.46
N GLY A 18 5.88 -8.40 -3.42
CA GLY A 18 6.98 -9.11 -2.76
C GLY A 18 7.69 -10.11 -3.67
N PRO A 19 8.83 -10.66 -3.21
CA PRO A 19 9.68 -11.59 -3.97
C PRO A 19 9.07 -12.99 -4.16
N THR A 20 7.77 -13.16 -3.92
CA THR A 20 7.09 -14.44 -4.19
C THR A 20 6.92 -14.66 -5.68
N THR A 21 7.05 -15.92 -6.09
CA THR A 21 6.83 -16.34 -7.49
C THR A 21 5.40 -15.98 -7.90
N ALA A 22 5.25 -15.37 -9.08
CA ALA A 22 3.95 -15.12 -9.65
C ALA A 22 3.22 -16.45 -9.87
N SER A 23 1.96 -16.52 -9.42
CA SER A 23 1.06 -17.57 -9.87
C SER A 23 0.53 -17.23 -11.27
N ALA A 24 0.07 -18.22 -12.04
CA ALA A 24 -0.59 -17.97 -13.31
C ALA A 24 -1.89 -17.17 -13.06
N GLY A 25 -1.81 -15.84 -13.13
CA GLY A 25 -2.94 -14.93 -12.94
C GLY A 25 -3.42 -14.39 -14.29
N PHE A 26 -4.74 -14.28 -14.47
CA PHE A 26 -5.37 -13.73 -15.67
C PHE A 26 -5.26 -12.20 -15.77
N GLY A 27 -4.04 -11.67 -15.74
CA GLY A 27 -3.78 -10.22 -15.85
C GLY A 27 -4.11 -9.41 -14.59
N GLN A 28 -4.51 -10.06 -13.49
CA GLN A 28 -4.81 -9.41 -12.21
C GLN A 28 -3.79 -9.78 -11.13
N GLY A 29 -3.45 -8.81 -10.29
CA GLY A 29 -2.71 -8.99 -9.05
C GLY A 29 -3.57 -8.68 -7.84
N LEU A 30 -3.00 -8.86 -6.65
CA LEU A 30 -3.65 -8.57 -5.37
C LEU A 30 -2.99 -7.37 -4.69
N LEU A 31 -3.81 -6.52 -4.09
CA LEU A 31 -3.40 -5.45 -3.19
C LEU A 31 -3.94 -5.76 -1.78
N VAL A 32 -3.07 -5.63 -0.78
CA VAL A 32 -3.43 -5.69 0.64
C VAL A 32 -2.85 -4.45 1.32
N VAL A 33 -3.67 -3.73 2.09
CA VAL A 33 -3.27 -2.49 2.75
C VAL A 33 -3.54 -2.59 4.24
N TYR A 34 -2.47 -2.69 5.03
CA TYR A 34 -2.49 -2.60 6.49
C TYR A 34 -2.49 -1.12 6.87
N SER A 35 -3.65 -0.48 6.73
CA SER A 35 -3.86 0.91 7.10
C SER A 35 -3.87 1.09 8.62
N ASP A 36 -3.86 2.34 9.08
CA ASP A 36 -4.26 2.68 10.45
C ASP A 36 -5.59 2.05 10.83
N THR A 37 -5.78 1.79 12.11
CA THR A 37 -6.93 1.05 12.64
C THR A 37 -7.93 1.98 13.34
N ASP A 38 -9.20 1.60 13.25
CA ASP A 38 -10.27 2.19 14.04
C ASP A 38 -10.60 1.24 15.19
N GLU A 39 -10.67 1.78 16.40
CA GLU A 39 -11.05 1.04 17.60
C GLU A 39 -12.58 0.88 17.64
N ILE A 40 -13.06 -0.36 17.72
CA ILE A 40 -14.47 -0.67 17.87
C ILE A 40 -14.70 -1.40 19.19
N HIS A 41 -15.62 -0.87 19.99
CA HIS A 41 -16.14 -1.50 21.20
C HIS A 41 -17.45 -2.21 20.88
N LEU A 42 -17.50 -3.51 21.11
CA LEU A 42 -18.76 -4.28 20.98
C LEU A 42 -19.48 -4.43 22.32
N ASP A 43 -18.72 -4.46 23.41
CA ASP A 43 -19.19 -4.46 24.80
C ASP A 43 -18.12 -3.80 25.69
N GLN A 44 -18.29 -3.85 27.02
CA GLN A 44 -17.38 -3.22 27.98
C GLN A 44 -15.98 -3.85 28.06
N SER A 45 -15.76 -5.00 27.41
CA SER A 45 -14.53 -5.81 27.47
C SER A 45 -13.95 -6.19 26.10
N SER A 46 -14.74 -6.09 25.04
CA SER A 46 -14.36 -6.52 23.69
C SER A 46 -14.00 -5.32 22.81
N VAL A 47 -12.69 -5.15 22.58
CA VAL A 47 -12.11 -4.10 21.71
C VAL A 47 -11.46 -4.74 20.48
N PHE A 48 -11.81 -4.25 19.29
CA PHE A 48 -11.23 -4.68 18.02
C PHE A 48 -10.59 -3.49 17.30
N TYR A 49 -9.46 -3.73 16.64
CA TYR A 49 -8.72 -2.74 15.86
C TYR A 49 -8.82 -3.11 14.38
N ILE A 50 -9.84 -2.58 13.71
CA ILE A 50 -10.13 -2.90 12.32
C ILE A 50 -9.40 -1.92 11.39
N HIS A 51 -8.88 -2.40 10.27
CA HIS A 51 -8.19 -1.51 9.34
C HIS A 51 -9.17 -0.50 8.70
N SER A 52 -8.81 0.77 8.76
CA SER A 52 -9.58 1.88 8.21
C SER A 52 -9.73 1.81 6.68
N SER A 53 -10.82 2.40 6.18
CA SER A 53 -11.08 2.42 4.74
C SER A 53 -10.07 3.27 3.96
N TYR A 54 -9.93 2.99 2.66
CA TYR A 54 -9.04 3.72 1.77
C TYR A 54 -9.59 3.87 0.36
N PHE A 55 -8.94 4.73 -0.43
CA PHE A 55 -9.23 4.89 -1.85
C PHE A 55 -8.08 4.34 -2.70
N ILE A 56 -8.44 3.67 -3.79
CA ILE A 56 -7.54 3.34 -4.89
C ILE A 56 -7.84 4.34 -6.00
N GLN A 57 -6.80 5.00 -6.48
CA GLN A 57 -6.88 6.01 -7.54
C GLN A 57 -5.97 5.62 -8.71
N THR A 58 -6.25 6.17 -9.89
CA THR A 58 -5.28 6.22 -10.99
C THR A 58 -4.08 7.09 -10.59
N PRO A 59 -2.94 7.00 -11.30
CA PRO A 59 -1.81 7.91 -11.07
C PRO A 59 -2.17 9.38 -11.24
N THR A 60 -3.17 9.70 -12.06
CA THR A 60 -3.73 11.04 -12.27
C THR A 60 -4.73 11.47 -11.19
N GLY A 61 -5.02 10.61 -10.21
CA GLY A 61 -5.86 10.92 -9.05
C GLY A 61 -7.35 10.61 -9.20
N HIS A 62 -7.79 10.03 -10.32
CA HIS A 62 -9.19 9.61 -10.47
C HIS A 62 -9.48 8.39 -9.61
N GLN A 63 -10.60 8.38 -8.90
CA GLN A 63 -10.98 7.26 -8.05
C GLN A 63 -11.33 6.02 -8.90
N VAL A 64 -10.67 4.90 -8.60
CA VAL A 64 -10.93 3.58 -9.16
C VAL A 64 -11.86 2.79 -8.24
N LYS A 65 -11.57 2.76 -6.94
CA LYS A 65 -12.35 2.00 -5.95
C LYS A 65 -12.24 2.64 -4.56
N TRP A 66 -13.32 2.60 -3.79
CA TRP A 66 -13.27 2.78 -2.33
C TRP A 66 -13.32 1.40 -1.68
N VAL A 67 -12.45 1.16 -0.70
CA VAL A 67 -12.27 -0.12 -0.03
C VAL A 67 -12.55 0.06 1.45
N LYS A 68 -13.55 -0.66 1.97
CA LYS A 68 -13.91 -0.61 3.39
C LYS A 68 -12.78 -1.15 4.28
N ASN A 69 -12.04 -2.13 3.76
CA ASN A 69 -10.84 -2.74 4.36
C ASN A 69 -11.09 -3.66 5.56
N HIS A 70 -12.33 -4.13 5.72
CA HIS A 70 -12.77 -5.14 6.68
C HIS A 70 -14.17 -5.61 6.28
N VAL A 71 -14.52 -6.86 6.57
CA VAL A 71 -15.86 -7.41 6.30
C VAL A 71 -16.84 -7.06 7.43
N SER A 72 -16.38 -7.11 8.68
CA SER A 72 -17.19 -6.88 9.88
C SER A 72 -16.43 -6.09 10.94
N ASN A 73 -17.13 -5.68 12.00
CA ASN A 73 -16.54 -4.94 13.12
C ASN A 73 -15.60 -5.78 13.99
N MET A 74 -15.52 -7.10 13.76
CA MET A 74 -14.57 -8.01 14.41
C MET A 74 -13.44 -8.45 13.46
N ASP A 75 -13.50 -8.04 12.19
CA ASP A 75 -12.56 -8.49 11.16
C ASP A 75 -11.33 -7.57 11.12
N VAL A 76 -10.30 -8.00 11.84
CA VAL A 76 -9.00 -7.30 11.88
C VAL A 76 -8.11 -7.62 10.68
N THR A 77 -8.57 -8.46 9.74
CA THR A 77 -7.79 -8.80 8.54
C THR A 77 -8.10 -7.79 7.43
N PRO A 78 -7.08 -7.13 6.83
CA PRO A 78 -7.33 -6.24 5.72
C PRO A 78 -7.90 -6.95 4.49
N GLU A 79 -8.70 -6.22 3.71
CA GLU A 79 -9.32 -6.76 2.50
C GLU A 79 -8.27 -7.05 1.42
N ARG A 80 -8.36 -8.22 0.79
CA ARG A 80 -7.57 -8.58 -0.39
C ARG A 80 -8.28 -8.11 -1.65
N VAL A 81 -7.72 -7.11 -2.32
CA VAL A 81 -8.35 -6.49 -3.50
C VAL A 81 -7.68 -6.97 -4.78
N ALA A 82 -8.44 -7.64 -5.65
CA ALA A 82 -7.99 -7.98 -7.00
C ALA A 82 -8.07 -6.75 -7.92
N LEU A 83 -6.96 -6.44 -8.61
CA LEU A 83 -6.86 -5.33 -9.54
C LEU A 83 -6.14 -5.77 -10.82
N PRO A 84 -6.49 -5.22 -11.99
CA PRO A 84 -5.68 -5.37 -13.19
C PRO A 84 -4.24 -4.93 -12.93
N ALA A 85 -3.28 -5.62 -13.55
CA ALA A 85 -1.89 -5.21 -13.51
C ALA A 85 -1.74 -3.77 -14.02
N GLY A 86 -0.94 -2.95 -13.31
CA GLY A 86 -0.83 -1.53 -13.59
C GLY A 86 -0.32 -0.73 -12.40
N THR A 87 -0.26 0.59 -12.57
CA THR A 87 0.14 1.53 -11.52
C THR A 87 -1.08 2.24 -10.95
N TYR A 88 -1.14 2.35 -9.63
CA TYR A 88 -2.21 3.00 -8.90
C TYR A 88 -1.64 3.87 -7.79
N LEU A 89 -2.53 4.65 -7.18
CA LEU A 89 -2.24 5.41 -5.98
C LEU A 89 -3.21 5.01 -4.87
N VAL A 90 -2.67 4.57 -3.74
CA VAL A 90 -3.45 4.27 -2.54
C VAL A 90 -3.49 5.51 -1.66
N VAL A 91 -4.68 5.93 -1.27
CA VAL A 91 -4.90 7.04 -0.33
C VAL A 91 -5.54 6.48 0.93
N ALA A 92 -4.73 6.34 1.98
CA ALA A 92 -5.08 5.64 3.22
C ALA A 92 -4.56 6.40 4.46
N ARG A 93 -5.07 6.04 5.64
CA ARG A 93 -4.51 6.50 6.91
C ARG A 93 -3.29 5.67 7.31
N SER A 94 -2.29 6.34 7.84
CA SER A 94 -1.11 5.83 8.51
C SER A 94 -1.11 6.33 9.94
N GLU A 95 -0.64 5.50 10.86
CA GLU A 95 -0.56 5.80 12.29
C GLU A 95 0.26 7.08 12.57
N ASP A 96 1.44 7.19 11.95
CA ASP A 96 2.38 8.30 12.23
C ASP A 96 2.21 9.53 11.32
N TYR A 97 1.60 9.37 10.15
CA TYR A 97 1.59 10.41 9.10
C TYR A 97 0.18 10.87 8.70
N GLY A 98 -0.86 10.36 9.38
CA GLY A 98 -2.24 10.65 9.01
C GLY A 98 -2.54 10.14 7.60
N ARG A 99 -3.21 10.95 6.77
CA ARG A 99 -3.56 10.53 5.40
C ARG A 99 -2.36 10.64 4.45
N VAL A 100 -1.93 9.50 3.90
CA VAL A 100 -0.80 9.40 2.97
C VAL A 100 -1.25 8.98 1.56
N ARG A 101 -0.41 9.27 0.56
CA ARG A 101 -0.58 8.86 -0.84
C ARG A 101 0.58 7.93 -1.20
N VAL A 102 0.30 6.65 -1.42
CA VAL A 102 1.30 5.62 -1.69
C VAL A 102 1.20 5.18 -3.15
N PRO A 103 2.20 5.46 -4.01
CA PRO A 103 2.24 4.89 -5.34
C PRO A 103 2.45 3.37 -5.23
N VAL A 104 1.65 2.60 -5.97
CA VAL A 104 1.73 1.13 -5.97
C VAL A 104 1.75 0.58 -7.39
N VAL A 105 2.49 -0.51 -7.59
CA VAL A 105 2.45 -1.33 -8.80
C VAL A 105 1.79 -2.66 -8.47
N ILE A 106 0.84 -3.05 -9.30
CA ILE A 106 0.18 -4.35 -9.26
C ILE A 106 0.68 -5.16 -10.44
N GLU A 107 1.10 -6.39 -10.17
CA GLU A 107 1.52 -7.34 -11.19
C GLU A 107 0.65 -8.59 -11.16
N ALA A 108 0.42 -9.16 -12.34
CA ALA A 108 -0.44 -10.32 -12.48
C ALA A 108 0.08 -11.50 -11.65
N GLY A 109 -0.82 -12.13 -10.88
CA GLY A 109 -0.52 -13.29 -10.06
C GLY A 109 0.38 -13.02 -8.86
N ARG A 110 0.70 -11.75 -8.55
CA ARG A 110 1.51 -11.35 -7.40
C ARG A 110 0.68 -10.55 -6.38
N THR A 111 1.17 -10.49 -5.15
CA THR A 111 0.56 -9.70 -4.07
C THR A 111 1.48 -8.53 -3.71
N THR A 112 0.90 -7.33 -3.73
CA THR A 112 1.51 -6.08 -3.27
C THR A 112 0.93 -5.76 -1.89
N GLU A 113 1.79 -5.67 -0.89
CA GLU A 113 1.41 -5.39 0.50
C GLU A 113 1.93 -4.00 0.90
N VAL A 114 1.05 -3.17 1.45
CA VAL A 114 1.36 -1.82 1.93
C VAL A 114 1.12 -1.76 3.43
N HIS A 115 2.14 -1.39 4.20
CA HIS A 115 2.15 -1.38 5.66
C HIS A 115 2.23 0.06 6.18
N LEU A 116 1.19 0.53 6.89
CA LEU A 116 1.04 1.94 7.28
C LEU A 116 0.82 2.17 8.79
N ALA A 117 0.60 1.11 9.56
CA ALA A 117 0.29 1.17 10.99
C ALA A 117 0.94 0.02 11.79
N ASP A 118 1.86 -0.71 11.15
CA ASP A 118 2.58 -1.80 11.77
C ASP A 118 4.07 -1.66 11.49
N THR A 119 4.91 -2.13 12.42
CA THR A 119 6.34 -2.27 12.20
C THR A 119 6.61 -3.54 11.40
N TRP A 120 6.14 -3.57 10.16
CA TRP A 120 6.35 -4.69 9.27
C TRP A 120 7.83 -4.93 9.00
N LYS A 121 8.20 -6.20 8.84
CA LYS A 121 9.54 -6.62 8.44
C LYS A 121 9.42 -7.70 7.36
N PRO A 122 10.23 -7.65 6.31
CA PRO A 122 10.24 -8.70 5.31
C PRO A 122 10.64 -10.02 5.98
N ARG A 123 9.91 -11.10 5.64
CA ARG A 123 10.24 -12.45 6.13
C ARG A 123 11.51 -13.00 5.47
N GLN A 124 11.81 -12.55 4.27
CA GLN A 124 12.99 -12.95 3.52
C GLN A 124 14.17 -12.04 3.89
N GLN A 125 15.38 -12.60 3.88
CA GLN A 125 16.58 -11.82 4.12
C GLN A 125 16.80 -10.85 2.96
N VAL A 126 16.83 -9.56 3.28
CA VAL A 126 17.08 -8.49 2.32
C VAL A 126 18.54 -8.09 2.44
N THR A 127 19.29 -8.22 1.35
CA THR A 127 20.71 -7.84 1.29
C THR A 127 20.91 -6.39 0.84
N ASP A 128 19.92 -5.82 0.14
CA ASP A 128 19.94 -4.44 -0.34
C ASP A 128 18.73 -3.65 0.18
N ALA A 129 18.99 -2.63 1.00
CA ALA A 129 17.96 -1.77 1.56
C ALA A 129 17.14 -1.03 0.49
N ALA A 130 17.66 -0.85 -0.73
CA ALA A 130 16.94 -0.23 -1.84
C ALA A 130 15.73 -1.08 -2.32
N GLN A 131 15.70 -2.37 -2.00
CA GLN A 131 14.58 -3.28 -2.28
C GLN A 131 13.36 -3.03 -1.39
N LEU A 132 13.47 -2.13 -0.41
CA LEU A 132 12.40 -1.81 0.52
C LEU A 132 12.01 -0.34 0.40
N VAL A 133 10.73 -0.07 0.65
CA VAL A 133 10.22 1.30 0.79
C VAL A 133 10.06 1.61 2.27
N ARG A 134 10.42 2.85 2.64
CA ARG A 134 10.36 3.34 4.01
C ARG A 134 9.66 4.67 4.08
N PHE A 135 8.98 4.90 5.19
CA PHE A 135 8.65 6.24 5.64
C PHE A 135 9.91 7.01 6.06
N PRO A 136 9.85 8.35 6.14
CA PRO A 136 10.95 9.19 6.64
C PRO A 136 11.46 8.82 8.05
N ASN A 137 10.58 8.29 8.91
CA ASN A 137 10.93 7.79 10.25
C ASN A 137 11.65 6.43 10.23
N GLY A 138 11.86 5.83 9.05
CA GLY A 138 12.58 4.57 8.86
C GLY A 138 11.70 3.33 8.88
N TYR A 139 10.41 3.45 9.22
CA TYR A 139 9.47 2.33 9.20
C TYR A 139 9.26 1.82 7.78
N LEU A 140 9.22 0.50 7.66
CA LEU A 140 9.09 -0.19 6.38
C LEU A 140 7.63 -0.25 5.97
N ILE A 141 7.34 0.13 4.73
CA ILE A 141 5.97 0.17 4.20
C ILE A 141 5.70 -0.91 3.15
N GLY A 142 6.73 -1.64 2.72
CA GLY A 142 6.61 -2.71 1.74
C GLY A 142 7.86 -2.88 0.88
N TRP A 143 7.73 -3.73 -0.13
CA TRP A 143 8.76 -3.95 -1.14
C TRP A 143 8.79 -2.82 -2.15
N ALA A 144 9.98 -2.41 -2.58
CA ALA A 144 10.11 -1.46 -3.68
C ALA A 144 9.66 -2.12 -4.99
N ALA A 145 8.88 -1.40 -5.79
CA ALA A 145 8.59 -1.84 -7.15
C ALA A 145 9.90 -2.01 -7.94
N PRO A 146 10.05 -3.08 -8.73
CA PRO A 146 11.20 -3.22 -9.62
C PRO A 146 11.25 -2.00 -10.55
N ALA A 147 12.46 -1.49 -10.80
CA ALA A 147 12.65 -0.43 -11.77
C ALA A 147 12.06 -0.93 -13.10
N THR A 148 11.04 -0.25 -13.60
CA THR A 148 10.52 -0.54 -14.93
C THR A 148 11.66 -0.26 -15.90
N SER A 149 12.25 -1.30 -16.48
CA SER A 149 13.04 -1.14 -17.69
C SER A 149 12.10 -0.56 -18.73
N ALA A 150 12.13 0.75 -18.91
CA ALA A 150 11.54 1.37 -20.08
C ALA A 150 12.20 0.67 -21.26
N THR A 151 11.44 -0.10 -22.02
CA THR A 151 11.86 -0.58 -23.32
C THR A 151 12.20 0.65 -24.14
N GLU A 152 13.49 0.97 -24.17
CA GLU A 152 14.08 1.94 -25.05
C GLU A 152 13.78 1.43 -26.46
N GLY A 153 12.75 2.03 -27.08
CA GLY A 153 12.44 1.81 -28.48
C GLY A 153 13.63 2.30 -29.29
N ASN A 154 14.60 1.43 -29.50
CA ASN A 154 15.73 1.71 -30.35
C ASN A 154 15.21 1.79 -31.79
N ARG A 155 15.33 2.99 -32.34
CA ARG A 155 15.13 3.30 -33.75
C ARG A 155 16.14 2.51 -34.58
N SER A 156 15.67 1.91 -35.66
CA SER A 156 16.52 1.60 -36.81
C SER A 156 15.93 2.29 -38.03
N HIS A 157 16.73 3.18 -38.61
CA HIS A 157 16.55 3.80 -39.92
C HIS A 157 16.56 2.76 -41.05
#